data_AF-A0A1C6T1A3-F1
#
_entry.id   AF-A0A1C6T1A3-F1
#
_cell.length_a   1.000
_cell.length_b   1.000
_cell.length_c   1.000
_cell.angle_alpha   90.00
_cell.angle_beta   90.00
_cell.angle_gamma   90.00
#
_symmetry.space_group_name_H-M   'P 1'
#
loop_
_entity.id
_entity.type
_entity.pdbx_description
1 polymer ?
#
loop_
_entity_poly.entity_id
_entity_poly.type
_entity_poly.pdbx_seq_one_letter_code
_entity_poly.pdbx_strand_id
1 'polypeptide(L)'
;MRCATCGGETSPRVSDCPVCGTPVGAPAVHPEVPTRSVRGVGLAASVAVGATTLCYLLGSLTALVGRSLAERAARTEDQDTLLIAGFVELAASVPYLLVYLTAVVLVIVWTYRVRQNLDAFPGSAPGLGAGWAIGGWLIPLVNFVVPYRVVADVTRASVWRPGTGRLVGVWWAAWLVFLVSERWAERVSAREFERLPEYPTIRSEFLQYADQYSAALNRSILPMVEPP
;
A
#
# COMPACT_ATOMS: atom_id res chain seq x y z
N MET A 1 24.43 -8.40 34.55
CA MET A 1 24.78 -8.42 33.11
C MET A 1 25.39 -7.06 32.76
N ARG A 2 26.06 -6.90 31.62
CA ARG A 2 26.52 -5.58 31.16
C ARG A 2 25.68 -5.15 29.95
N CYS A 3 25.36 -3.87 29.88
CA CYS A 3 24.66 -3.30 28.73
C CYS A 3 25.55 -3.37 27.48
N ALA A 4 25.04 -3.90 26.37
CA ALA A 4 25.77 -3.96 25.10
C ALA A 4 26.04 -2.58 24.48
N THR A 5 25.26 -1.57 24.87
CA THR A 5 25.36 -0.18 24.38
C THR A 5 26.43 0.62 25.13
N CYS A 6 26.32 0.75 26.46
CA CYS A 6 27.21 1.62 27.24
C CYS A 6 28.19 0.89 28.17
N GLY A 7 28.14 -0.45 28.21
CA GLY A 7 28.97 -1.25 29.12
C GLY A 7 28.60 -1.18 30.61
N GLY A 8 27.61 -0.35 30.97
CA GLY A 8 27.13 -0.19 32.35
C GLY A 8 26.50 -1.47 32.92
N GLU A 9 26.53 -1.61 34.25
CA GLU A 9 25.94 -2.76 34.93
C GLU A 9 24.40 -2.77 34.82
N THR A 10 23.83 -3.93 34.51
CA THR A 10 22.38 -4.17 34.43
C THR A 10 21.97 -5.34 35.32
N SER A 11 20.77 -5.24 35.88
CA SER A 11 20.14 -6.25 36.74
C SER A 11 18.99 -6.94 35.98
N PRO A 12 18.71 -8.23 36.23
CA PRO A 12 17.54 -8.93 35.65
C PRO A 12 16.18 -8.32 36.04
N ARG A 13 16.13 -7.44 37.05
CA ARG A 13 14.89 -6.83 37.55
C ARG A 13 14.48 -5.56 36.82
N VAL A 14 15.36 -4.96 36.01
CA VAL A 14 15.09 -3.73 35.26
C VAL A 14 14.96 -4.07 33.77
N SER A 15 13.93 -3.53 33.11
CA SER A 15 13.70 -3.69 31.66
C SER A 15 14.74 -2.94 30.84
N ASP A 16 15.24 -1.83 31.37
CA ASP A 16 16.11 -0.88 30.68
C ASP A 16 17.37 -0.59 31.48
N CYS A 17 18.46 -0.28 30.77
CA CYS A 17 19.73 0.10 31.40
C CYS A 17 19.56 1.43 32.16
N PRO A 18 19.92 1.51 33.45
CA PRO A 18 19.77 2.74 34.24
C PRO A 18 20.70 3.88 33.79
N VAL A 19 21.75 3.57 33.02
CA VAL A 19 22.73 4.55 32.55
C VAL A 19 22.33 5.17 31.21
N CYS A 20 21.94 4.36 30.23
CA CYS A 20 21.68 4.81 28.87
C CYS A 20 20.25 4.56 28.36
N GLY A 21 19.38 3.95 29.18
CA GLY A 21 18.00 3.64 28.80
C GLY A 21 17.84 2.55 27.74
N THR A 22 18.91 1.87 27.32
CA THR A 22 18.80 0.78 26.33
C THR A 22 18.11 -0.45 26.97
N PRO A 23 17.06 -1.02 26.34
CA PRO A 23 16.41 -2.24 26.83
C PRO A 23 17.39 -3.41 26.96
N VAL A 24 17.29 -4.17 28.04
CA VAL A 24 18.16 -5.32 28.29
C VAL A 24 17.94 -6.38 27.20
N GLY A 25 19.01 -6.76 26.48
CA GLY A 25 18.95 -7.70 25.36
C GLY A 25 18.74 -7.04 23.98
N ALA A 26 18.58 -5.72 23.90
CA ALA A 26 18.61 -5.00 22.63
C ALA A 26 20.04 -4.95 22.05
N PRO A 27 20.18 -4.86 20.71
CA PRO A 27 21.48 -4.66 20.06
C PRO A 27 22.14 -3.35 20.53
N ALA A 28 23.47 -3.30 20.45
CA ALA A 28 24.22 -2.09 20.77
C ALA A 28 23.79 -0.93 19.86
N VAL A 29 23.54 0.25 20.46
CA VAL A 29 23.22 1.50 19.77
C VAL A 29 24.10 2.64 20.31
N HIS A 30 24.33 3.71 19.55
CA HIS A 30 24.98 4.91 20.05
C HIS A 30 24.02 5.65 21.00
N PRO A 31 24.35 5.79 22.31
CA PRO A 31 23.43 6.32 23.30
C PRO A 31 23.14 7.82 23.14
N GLU A 32 24.00 8.55 22.43
CA GLU A 32 23.84 9.99 22.15
C GLU A 32 22.85 10.27 21.02
N VAL A 33 22.50 9.25 20.21
CA VAL A 33 21.61 9.41 19.07
C VAL A 33 20.18 9.02 19.47
N PRO A 34 19.20 9.93 19.36
CA PRO A 34 17.83 9.62 19.75
C PRO A 34 17.21 8.58 18.82
N THR A 35 16.54 7.57 19.39
CA THR A 35 15.79 6.57 18.64
C THR A 35 14.28 6.83 18.74
N ARG A 36 13.52 6.37 17.75
CA ARG A 36 12.07 6.53 17.66
C ARG A 36 11.35 5.20 17.81
N SER A 37 10.19 5.22 18.47
CA SER A 37 9.33 4.04 18.56
C SER A 37 8.74 3.70 17.19
N VAL A 38 8.93 2.45 16.76
CA VAL A 38 8.48 1.94 15.45
C VAL A 38 7.38 0.88 15.57
N ARG A 39 7.23 0.23 16.74
CA ARG A 39 6.29 -0.88 16.93
C ARG A 39 4.82 -0.44 16.76
N GLY A 40 4.43 0.67 17.39
CA GLY A 40 3.05 1.17 17.31
C GLY A 40 2.66 1.59 15.89
N VAL A 41 3.49 2.41 15.24
CA VAL A 41 3.24 2.86 13.86
C VAL A 41 3.33 1.69 12.88
N GLY A 42 4.26 0.76 13.07
CA GLY A 42 4.37 -0.44 12.24
C GLY A 42 3.14 -1.34 12.34
N LEU A 43 2.61 -1.56 13.55
CA LEU A 43 1.36 -2.30 13.74
C LEU A 43 0.17 -1.58 13.08
N ALA A 44 0.05 -0.27 13.30
CA ALA A 44 -1.01 0.53 12.69
C ALA A 44 -0.93 0.49 11.15
N ALA A 45 0.26 0.60 10.58
CA ALA A 45 0.49 0.50 9.14
C ALA A 45 0.08 -0.89 8.61
N SER A 46 0.47 -1.98 9.29
CA SER A 46 0.09 -3.34 8.90
C SER A 46 -1.42 -3.55 8.94
N VAL A 47 -2.10 -3.07 9.99
CA VAL A 47 -3.58 -3.13 10.09
C VAL A 47 -4.22 -2.32 8.98
N ALA A 48 -3.75 -1.10 8.73
CA ALA A 48 -4.29 -0.24 7.68
C ALA A 48 -4.11 -0.87 6.29
N VAL A 49 -2.94 -1.43 5.96
CA VAL A 49 -2.69 -2.15 4.70
C VAL A 49 -3.56 -3.39 4.57
N GLY A 50 -3.76 -4.14 5.67
CA GLY A 50 -4.68 -5.27 5.71
C GLY A 50 -6.13 -4.85 5.43
N ALA A 51 -6.58 -3.77 6.05
CA ALA A 51 -7.90 -3.20 5.83
C ALA A 51 -8.06 -2.66 4.40
N THR A 52 -7.04 -2.00 3.83
CA THR A 52 -7.01 -1.60 2.42
C THR A 52 -7.18 -2.80 1.50
N THR A 53 -6.44 -3.87 1.75
CA THR A 53 -6.54 -5.11 0.96
C THR A 53 -7.96 -5.69 1.03
N LEU A 54 -8.55 -5.73 2.23
CA LEU A 54 -9.93 -6.19 2.41
C LEU A 54 -10.94 -5.31 1.66
N CYS A 55 -10.85 -3.99 1.79
CA CYS A 55 -11.71 -3.05 1.09
C CYS A 55 -11.57 -3.18 -0.44
N TYR A 56 -10.36 -3.38 -0.94
CA TYR A 56 -10.09 -3.60 -2.36
C TYR A 56 -10.75 -4.89 -2.87
N LEU A 57 -10.63 -5.99 -2.13
CA LEU A 57 -11.28 -7.26 -2.46
C LEU A 57 -12.81 -7.14 -2.43
N LEU A 58 -13.36 -6.43 -1.43
CA LEU A 58 -14.80 -6.15 -1.36
C LEU A 58 -15.27 -5.27 -2.51
N GLY A 59 -14.50 -4.26 -2.91
CA GLY A 59 -14.78 -3.43 -4.10
C GLY A 59 -14.75 -4.25 -5.39
N SER A 60 -13.86 -5.25 -5.48
CA SER A 60 -13.87 -6.19 -6.61
C SER A 60 -15.14 -7.03 -6.66
N LEU A 61 -15.77 -7.33 -5.51
CA LEU A 61 -17.09 -7.97 -5.47
C LEU A 61 -18.22 -7.01 -5.89
N THR A 62 -18.10 -5.70 -5.62
CA THR A 62 -19.08 -4.74 -6.13
C THR A 62 -19.06 -4.65 -7.66
N ALA A 63 -17.91 -4.92 -8.30
CA ALA A 63 -17.84 -5.03 -9.75
C ALA A 63 -18.68 -6.22 -10.30
N LEU A 64 -18.74 -7.35 -9.57
CA LEU A 64 -19.61 -8.47 -9.94
C LEU A 64 -21.09 -8.10 -9.85
N VAL A 65 -21.47 -7.38 -8.79
CA VAL A 65 -22.84 -6.88 -8.62
C VAL A 65 -23.17 -5.85 -9.70
N GLY A 66 -22.26 -4.89 -9.95
CA GLY A 66 -22.41 -3.88 -11.00
C GLY A 66 -22.61 -4.51 -12.38
N ARG A 67 -21.86 -5.56 -12.72
CA ARG A 67 -22.08 -6.32 -13.96
C ARG A 67 -23.47 -6.92 -14.03
N SER A 68 -23.90 -7.59 -12.95
CA SER A 68 -25.23 -8.21 -12.91
C SER A 68 -26.37 -7.18 -13.04
N LEU A 69 -26.18 -5.98 -12.50
CA LEU A 69 -27.12 -4.87 -12.59
C LEU A 69 -27.09 -4.23 -13.98
N ALA A 70 -25.92 -4.06 -14.59
CA ALA A 70 -25.77 -3.55 -15.95
C ALA A 70 -26.45 -4.48 -16.98
N GLU A 71 -26.25 -5.79 -16.87
CA GLU A 71 -26.94 -6.77 -17.72
C GLU A 71 -28.47 -6.76 -17.50
N ARG A 72 -28.92 -6.51 -16.27
CA ARG A 72 -30.35 -6.36 -15.97
C ARG A 72 -30.90 -5.07 -16.60
N ALA A 73 -30.23 -3.94 -16.39
CA ALA A 73 -30.57 -2.64 -16.96
C ALA A 73 -30.68 -2.71 -18.49
N ALA A 74 -29.74 -3.40 -19.15
CA ALA A 74 -29.78 -3.63 -20.59
C ALA A 74 -30.99 -4.48 -21.04
N ARG A 75 -31.38 -5.50 -20.26
CA ARG A 75 -32.54 -6.36 -20.57
C ARG A 75 -33.89 -5.67 -20.32
N THR A 76 -33.97 -4.86 -19.27
CA THR A 76 -35.21 -4.20 -18.85
C THR A 76 -35.36 -2.78 -19.39
N GLU A 77 -34.34 -2.27 -20.09
CA GLU A 77 -34.23 -0.87 -20.51
C GLU A 77 -34.45 0.12 -19.35
N ASP A 78 -34.00 -0.27 -18.15
CA ASP A 78 -34.19 0.49 -16.92
C ASP A 78 -32.93 1.26 -16.53
N GLN A 79 -32.98 2.57 -16.70
CA GLN A 79 -31.89 3.48 -16.39
C GLN A 79 -31.64 3.60 -14.87
N ASP A 80 -32.67 3.44 -14.04
CA ASP A 80 -32.53 3.57 -12.58
C ASP A 80 -31.66 2.44 -12.02
N THR A 81 -31.80 1.23 -12.57
CA THR A 81 -30.94 0.08 -12.21
C THR A 81 -29.46 0.36 -12.52
N LEU A 82 -29.15 1.04 -13.63
CA LEU A 82 -27.77 1.40 -13.99
C LEU A 82 -27.21 2.49 -13.05
N LEU A 83 -28.04 3.48 -12.68
CA LEU A 83 -27.67 4.51 -11.70
C LEU A 83 -27.36 3.89 -10.33
N ILE A 84 -28.19 2.95 -9.87
CA ILE A 84 -27.97 2.23 -8.60
C ILE A 84 -26.62 1.50 -8.62
N ALA A 85 -26.27 0.85 -9.73
CA ALA A 85 -24.98 0.17 -9.87
C ALA A 85 -23.80 1.13 -9.67
N GLY A 86 -23.84 2.30 -10.31
CA GLY A 86 -22.83 3.35 -10.15
C GLY A 86 -22.77 3.90 -8.71
N PHE A 87 -23.91 4.11 -8.05
CA PHE A 87 -23.95 4.55 -6.65
C PHE A 87 -23.34 3.53 -5.69
N VAL A 88 -23.57 2.24 -5.90
CA VAL A 88 -22.98 1.17 -5.08
C VAL A 88 -21.46 1.15 -5.22
N GLU A 89 -20.94 1.28 -6.44
CA GLU A 89 -19.50 1.36 -6.72
C GLU A 89 -18.86 2.60 -6.08
N LEU A 90 -19.50 3.76 -6.24
CA LEU A 90 -19.04 5.01 -5.62
C LEU A 90 -19.02 4.90 -4.09
N ALA A 91 -20.09 4.39 -3.48
CA ALA A 91 -20.20 4.21 -2.04
C ALA A 91 -19.13 3.25 -1.48
N ALA A 92 -18.75 2.21 -2.25
CA ALA A 92 -17.67 1.29 -1.88
C ALA A 92 -16.27 1.92 -2.02
N SER A 93 -16.08 2.83 -2.97
CA SER A 93 -14.79 3.49 -3.23
C SER A 93 -14.34 4.45 -2.12
N VAL A 94 -15.28 5.12 -1.45
CA VAL A 94 -14.97 6.16 -0.44
C VAL A 94 -14.25 5.58 0.79
N PRO A 95 -14.76 4.52 1.46
CA PRO A 95 -14.06 3.87 2.57
C PRO A 95 -12.68 3.34 2.15
N TYR A 96 -12.58 2.74 0.95
CA TYR A 96 -11.32 2.27 0.42
C TYR A 96 -10.29 3.41 0.34
N LEU A 97 -10.67 4.55 -0.24
CA LEU A 97 -9.78 5.71 -0.40
C LEU A 97 -9.28 6.22 0.96
N LEU A 98 -10.17 6.36 1.95
CA LEU A 98 -9.80 6.84 3.29
C LEU A 98 -8.82 5.90 3.99
N VAL A 99 -9.07 4.59 3.95
CA VAL A 99 -8.19 3.59 4.56
C VAL A 99 -6.86 3.51 3.80
N TYR A 100 -6.88 3.61 2.47
CA TYR A 100 -5.69 3.64 1.62
C TYR A 100 -4.80 4.84 1.95
N LEU A 101 -5.34 6.06 2.00
CA LEU A 101 -4.58 7.26 2.35
C LEU A 101 -3.99 7.16 3.76
N THR A 102 -4.74 6.60 4.71
CA THR A 102 -4.26 6.33 6.06
C THR A 102 -3.08 5.35 6.04
N ALA A 103 -3.18 4.26 5.27
CA ALA A 103 -2.10 3.29 5.11
C ALA A 103 -0.85 3.94 4.51
N VAL A 104 -1.00 4.74 3.45
CA VAL A 104 0.10 5.47 2.79
C VAL A 104 0.84 6.35 3.80
N VAL A 105 0.12 7.18 4.56
CA VAL A 105 0.72 8.08 5.56
C VAL A 105 1.46 7.27 6.63
N LEU A 106 0.84 6.21 7.16
CA LEU A 106 1.44 5.38 8.20
C LEU A 106 2.70 4.66 7.71
N VAL A 107 2.70 4.15 6.47
CA VAL A 107 3.87 3.52 5.85
C VAL A 107 5.00 4.52 5.65
N ILE A 108 4.70 5.75 5.19
CA ILE A 108 5.71 6.81 5.04
C ILE A 108 6.32 7.18 6.41
N VAL A 109 5.47 7.41 7.42
CA VAL A 109 5.93 7.74 8.78
C VAL A 109 6.76 6.60 9.35
N TRP A 110 6.33 5.35 9.18
CA TRP A 110 7.08 4.18 9.61
C TRP A 110 8.44 4.12 8.91
N THR A 111 8.48 4.25 7.59
CA THR A 111 9.70 4.22 6.77
C THR A 111 10.70 5.28 7.21
N TYR A 112 10.21 6.51 7.45
CA TYR A 112 11.04 7.60 7.95
C TYR A 112 11.62 7.30 9.35
N ARG A 113 10.81 6.77 10.26
CA ARG A 113 11.27 6.42 11.62
C ARG A 113 12.29 5.28 11.62
N VAL A 114 12.03 4.20 10.88
CA VAL A 114 13.00 3.08 10.81
C VAL A 114 14.30 3.50 10.15
N ARG A 115 14.24 4.37 9.14
CA ARG A 115 15.45 4.92 8.51
C ARG A 115 16.25 5.76 9.50
N GLN A 116 15.62 6.65 10.25
CA GLN A 116 16.35 7.48 11.23
C GLN A 116 16.92 6.68 12.39
N ASN A 117 16.26 5.61 12.81
CA ASN A 117 16.81 4.74 13.84
C ASN A 117 18.16 4.13 13.44
N LEU A 118 18.45 3.98 12.13
CA LEU A 118 19.75 3.52 11.67
C LEU A 118 20.90 4.39 12.12
N ASP A 119 20.69 5.70 12.28
CA ASP A 119 21.75 6.63 12.70
C ASP A 119 22.29 6.28 14.11
N ALA A 120 21.51 5.52 14.90
CA ALA A 120 21.95 4.99 16.19
C ALA A 120 22.63 3.61 16.11
N PHE A 121 22.58 2.89 14.97
CA PHE A 121 23.22 1.56 14.86
C PHE A 121 24.71 1.70 14.53
N PRO A 122 25.61 1.14 15.36
CA PRO A 122 27.04 1.18 15.13
C PRO A 122 27.41 0.51 13.80
N GLY A 123 28.25 1.19 13.00
CA GLY A 123 28.68 0.69 11.70
C GLY A 123 27.60 0.72 10.60
N SER A 124 26.43 1.29 10.86
CA SER A 124 25.46 1.53 9.79
C SER A 124 25.96 2.64 8.87
N ALA A 125 25.92 2.38 7.56
CA ALA A 125 26.24 3.35 6.51
C ALA A 125 25.10 3.35 5.48
N PRO A 126 23.92 3.89 5.83
CA PRO A 126 22.77 3.92 4.93
C PRO A 126 23.10 4.72 3.67
N GLY A 127 22.78 4.16 2.50
CA GLY A 127 23.15 4.75 1.20
C GLY A 127 22.31 5.97 0.81
N LEU A 128 21.20 6.21 1.52
CA LEU A 128 20.28 7.33 1.28
C LEU A 128 20.02 8.09 2.57
N GLY A 129 20.00 9.43 2.49
CA GLY A 129 19.65 10.30 3.62
C GLY A 129 18.19 10.13 4.08
N ALA A 130 17.88 10.53 5.32
CA ALA A 130 16.57 10.34 5.92
C ALA A 130 15.41 11.00 5.15
N GLY A 131 15.66 12.13 4.46
CA GLY A 131 14.65 12.80 3.63
C GLY A 131 14.12 11.92 2.48
N TRP A 132 14.95 11.02 1.95
CA TRP A 132 14.53 10.07 0.90
C TRP A 132 13.55 9.02 1.40
N ALA A 133 13.46 8.79 2.71
CA ALA A 133 12.41 7.92 3.28
C ALA A 133 11.01 8.52 3.16
N ILE A 134 10.89 9.82 2.87
CA ILE A 134 9.62 10.51 2.56
C ILE A 134 9.56 10.82 1.07
N GLY A 135 10.57 11.53 0.54
CA GLY A 135 10.61 11.92 -0.87
C GLY A 135 10.59 10.73 -1.83
N GLY A 136 11.13 9.59 -1.39
CA GLY A 136 11.05 8.33 -2.12
C GLY A 136 9.63 7.88 -2.41
N TRP A 137 8.65 8.18 -1.54
CA TRP A 137 7.25 7.82 -1.77
C TRP A 137 6.50 8.86 -2.59
N LEU A 138 6.85 10.14 -2.46
CA LEU A 138 6.06 11.24 -3.03
C LEU A 138 6.52 11.68 -4.42
N ILE A 139 7.80 11.49 -4.75
CA ILE A 139 8.37 11.93 -6.03
C ILE A 139 8.06 10.87 -7.10
N PRO A 140 7.35 11.22 -8.18
CA PRO A 140 7.13 10.31 -9.31
C PRO A 140 8.46 9.81 -9.90
N LEU A 141 8.48 8.60 -10.47
CA LEU A 141 9.69 7.88 -10.96
C LEU A 141 10.63 7.39 -9.86
N VAL A 142 10.92 8.22 -8.87
CA VAL A 142 11.75 7.87 -7.71
C VAL A 142 11.05 6.80 -6.86
N ASN A 143 9.72 6.86 -6.77
CA ASN A 143 8.86 5.89 -6.08
C ASN A 143 9.06 4.44 -6.51
N PHE A 144 9.56 4.17 -7.72
CA PHE A 144 9.82 2.81 -8.18
C PHE A 144 11.07 2.16 -7.57
N VAL A 145 11.98 2.93 -6.95
CA VAL A 145 13.29 2.43 -6.52
C VAL A 145 13.64 2.82 -5.08
N VAL A 146 13.38 4.07 -4.68
CA VAL A 146 13.90 4.59 -3.41
C VAL A 146 13.28 3.91 -2.19
N PRO A 147 11.96 3.67 -2.10
CA PRO A 147 11.42 3.02 -0.92
C PRO A 147 11.98 1.61 -0.71
N TYR A 148 12.17 0.85 -1.80
CA TYR A 148 12.89 -0.43 -1.74
C TYR A 148 14.29 -0.29 -1.16
N ARG A 149 15.09 0.66 -1.67
CA ARG A 149 16.46 0.88 -1.18
C ARG A 149 16.48 1.24 0.30
N VAL A 150 15.58 2.11 0.76
CA VAL A 150 15.49 2.50 2.17
C VAL A 150 15.15 1.29 3.06
N VAL A 151 14.13 0.50 2.70
CA VAL A 151 13.73 -0.68 3.49
C VAL A 151 14.80 -1.78 3.44
N ALA A 152 15.48 -1.95 2.29
CA ALA A 152 16.57 -2.89 2.15
C ALA A 152 17.78 -2.49 3.03
N ASP A 153 18.14 -1.21 3.08
CA ASP A 153 19.20 -0.69 3.95
C ASP A 153 18.85 -0.92 5.42
N VAL A 154 17.61 -0.60 5.82
CA VAL A 154 17.11 -0.86 7.18
C VAL A 154 17.21 -2.33 7.53
N THR A 155 16.78 -3.21 6.63
CA THR A 155 16.81 -4.65 6.83
C THR A 155 18.25 -5.16 7.00
N ARG A 156 19.18 -4.73 6.14
CA ARG A 156 20.58 -5.14 6.21
C ARG A 156 21.27 -4.66 7.49
N ALA A 157 20.97 -3.45 7.95
CA ALA A 157 21.65 -2.83 9.08
C ALA A 157 21.03 -3.19 10.45
N SER A 158 19.76 -3.57 10.51
CA SER A 158 19.05 -3.77 11.79
C SER A 158 18.46 -5.17 11.99
N VAL A 159 18.33 -5.98 10.94
CA VAL A 159 17.68 -7.31 11.01
C VAL A 159 18.68 -8.43 10.73
N TRP A 160 19.13 -9.07 11.80
CA TRP A 160 20.09 -10.19 11.78
C TRP A 160 19.40 -11.55 11.54
N ARG A 161 18.44 -11.60 10.61
CA ARG A 161 17.71 -12.82 10.26
C ARG A 161 17.97 -13.22 8.81
N PRO A 162 18.48 -14.44 8.55
CA PRO A 162 18.68 -14.93 7.19
C PRO A 162 17.38 -14.88 6.39
N GLY A 163 17.47 -14.43 5.13
CA GLY A 163 16.33 -14.42 4.20
C GLY A 163 15.44 -13.17 4.24
N THR A 164 15.53 -12.31 5.26
CA THR A 164 14.68 -11.09 5.32
C THR A 164 14.93 -10.15 4.14
N GLY A 165 16.17 -10.02 3.65
CA GLY A 165 16.47 -9.23 2.45
C GLY A 165 15.77 -9.74 1.18
N ARG A 166 15.62 -11.06 1.02
CA ARG A 166 14.84 -11.64 -0.11
C ARG A 166 13.36 -11.29 0.02
N LEU A 167 12.83 -11.30 1.24
CA LEU A 167 11.44 -10.97 1.52
C LEU A 167 11.10 -9.53 1.15
N VAL A 168 12.02 -8.58 1.39
CA VAL A 168 11.91 -7.19 0.91
C VAL A 168 11.85 -7.14 -0.61
N GLY A 169 12.67 -7.93 -1.31
CA GLY A 169 12.64 -8.02 -2.77
C GLY A 169 11.32 -8.56 -3.32
N VAL A 170 10.79 -9.64 -2.71
CA VAL A 170 9.48 -10.22 -3.09
C VAL A 170 8.34 -9.23 -2.86
N TRP A 171 8.32 -8.58 -1.69
CA TRP A 171 7.33 -7.56 -1.38
C TRP A 171 7.35 -6.42 -2.40
N TRP A 172 8.54 -5.92 -2.75
CA TRP A 172 8.66 -4.82 -3.70
C TRP A 172 8.26 -5.23 -5.12
N ALA A 173 8.64 -6.44 -5.56
CA ALA A 173 8.21 -6.97 -6.85
C ALA A 173 6.68 -7.08 -6.92
N ALA A 174 6.03 -7.60 -5.87
CA ALA A 174 4.58 -7.67 -5.80
C ALA A 174 3.93 -6.28 -5.86
N TRP A 175 4.50 -5.28 -5.19
CA TRP A 175 4.04 -3.90 -5.25
C TRP A 175 4.16 -3.30 -6.66
N LEU A 176 5.27 -3.54 -7.35
CA LEU A 176 5.46 -3.09 -8.73
C LEU A 176 4.48 -3.74 -9.71
N VAL A 177 4.25 -5.05 -9.56
CA VAL A 177 3.24 -5.76 -10.37
C VAL A 177 1.86 -5.15 -10.13
N PHE A 178 1.47 -4.95 -8.88
CA PHE A 178 0.21 -4.29 -8.54
C PHE A 178 0.08 -2.90 -9.19
N LEU A 179 1.09 -2.04 -9.03
CA LEU A 179 1.09 -0.70 -9.63
C LEU A 179 0.95 -0.72 -11.15
N VAL A 180 1.64 -1.64 -11.84
CA VAL A 180 1.57 -1.75 -13.29
C VAL A 180 0.21 -2.26 -13.74
N SER A 181 -0.34 -3.27 -13.05
CA SER A 181 -1.67 -3.82 -13.32
C SER A 181 -2.77 -2.77 -13.19
N GLU A 182 -2.77 -1.99 -12.11
CA GLU A 182 -3.73 -0.90 -11.89
C GLU A 182 -3.65 0.14 -13.00
N ARG A 183 -2.45 0.65 -13.29
CA ARG A 183 -2.25 1.66 -14.34
C ARG A 183 -2.63 1.17 -15.73
N TRP A 184 -2.45 -0.13 -15.98
CA TRP A 184 -2.84 -0.75 -17.23
C TRP A 184 -4.36 -0.85 -17.34
N ALA A 185 -5.04 -1.35 -16.30
CA ALA A 185 -6.49 -1.45 -16.24
C ALA A 185 -7.17 -0.08 -16.40
N GLU A 186 -6.70 0.95 -15.67
CA GLU A 186 -7.18 2.32 -15.79
C GLU A 186 -7.07 2.86 -17.23
N ARG A 187 -5.93 2.65 -17.88
CA ARG A 187 -5.67 3.17 -19.24
C ARG A 187 -6.51 2.48 -20.31
N VAL A 188 -6.74 1.17 -20.16
CA VAL A 188 -7.58 0.41 -21.10
C VAL A 188 -9.02 0.89 -20.99
N SER A 189 -9.55 1.00 -19.77
CA SER A 189 -10.91 1.47 -19.53
C SER A 189 -11.11 2.92 -20.02
N ALA A 190 -10.21 3.85 -19.68
CA ALA A 190 -10.35 5.27 -20.04
C ALA A 190 -10.51 5.51 -21.55
N ARG A 191 -9.73 4.80 -22.37
CA ARG A 191 -9.77 4.92 -23.84
C ARG A 191 -11.10 4.47 -24.47
N GLU A 192 -11.81 3.58 -23.79
CA GLU A 192 -13.08 3.05 -24.28
C GLU A 192 -14.24 3.96 -23.88
N PHE A 193 -14.25 4.45 -22.63
CA PHE A 193 -15.23 5.45 -22.19
C PHE A 193 -15.16 6.75 -22.98
N GLU A 194 -13.97 7.19 -23.41
CA GLU A 194 -13.80 8.38 -24.28
C GLU A 194 -14.50 8.25 -25.64
N ARG A 195 -14.87 7.04 -26.07
CA ARG A 195 -15.56 6.80 -27.36
C ARG A 195 -17.08 6.83 -27.26
N LEU A 196 -17.63 6.85 -26.04
CA LEU A 196 -19.07 6.86 -25.83
C LEU A 196 -19.62 8.30 -25.81
N PRO A 197 -20.85 8.52 -26.28
CA PRO A 197 -21.54 9.80 -26.09
C PRO A 197 -21.77 10.05 -24.59
N GLU A 198 -21.46 11.27 -24.13
CA GLU A 198 -21.49 11.69 -22.73
C GLU A 198 -22.89 11.59 -22.09
N TYR A 199 -23.94 11.66 -22.92
CA TYR A 199 -25.34 11.44 -22.53
C TYR A 199 -26.03 10.52 -23.55
N PRO A 200 -26.30 9.25 -23.23
CA PRO A 200 -27.06 8.39 -24.12
C PRO A 200 -28.50 8.91 -24.23
N THR A 201 -28.88 9.40 -25.41
CA THR A 201 -30.23 9.96 -25.67
C THR A 201 -31.13 9.00 -26.43
N ILE A 202 -30.53 7.99 -27.07
CA ILE A 202 -31.24 6.95 -27.82
C ILE A 202 -30.90 5.56 -27.28
N ARG A 203 -31.85 4.62 -27.41
CA ARG A 203 -31.74 3.25 -26.87
C ARG A 203 -30.43 2.54 -27.24
N SER A 204 -29.96 2.70 -28.48
CA SER A 204 -28.72 2.06 -28.94
C SER A 204 -27.47 2.57 -28.20
N GLU A 205 -27.45 3.85 -27.81
CA GLU A 205 -26.35 4.43 -27.03
C GLU A 205 -26.36 3.93 -25.58
N PHE A 206 -27.55 3.80 -24.98
CA PHE A 206 -27.71 3.24 -23.64
C PHE A 206 -27.22 1.78 -23.56
N LEU A 207 -27.60 0.95 -24.55
CA LEU A 207 -27.15 -0.44 -24.61
C LEU A 207 -25.64 -0.55 -24.83
N GLN A 208 -25.04 0.31 -25.65
CA GLN A 208 -23.58 0.37 -25.82
C GLN A 208 -22.88 0.76 -24.52
N TYR A 209 -23.43 1.72 -23.78
CA TYR A 209 -22.90 2.12 -22.48
C TYR A 209 -22.95 0.98 -21.46
N ALA A 210 -24.09 0.28 -21.36
CA ALA A 210 -24.27 -0.83 -20.42
C ALA A 210 -23.32 -2.01 -20.74
N ASP A 211 -23.15 -2.34 -22.02
CA ASP A 211 -22.25 -3.40 -22.47
C ASP A 211 -20.79 -3.07 -22.16
N GLN A 212 -20.34 -1.85 -22.45
CA GLN A 212 -18.99 -1.40 -22.15
C GLN A 212 -18.71 -1.31 -20.64
N TYR A 213 -19.66 -0.81 -19.86
CA TYR A 213 -19.56 -0.80 -18.40
C TYR A 213 -19.40 -2.23 -17.85
N SER A 214 -20.16 -3.19 -18.38
CA SER A 214 -20.01 -4.60 -18.00
C SER A 214 -18.63 -5.20 -18.38
N ALA A 215 -18.10 -4.84 -19.55
CA ALA A 215 -16.80 -5.28 -20.04
C ALA A 215 -15.62 -4.67 -19.25
N ALA A 216 -15.76 -3.41 -18.82
CA ALA A 216 -14.80 -2.77 -17.93
C ALA A 216 -14.75 -3.48 -16.57
N LEU A 217 -15.90 -3.78 -15.97
CA LEU A 217 -15.98 -4.50 -14.69
C LEU A 217 -15.40 -5.91 -14.77
N ASN A 218 -15.57 -6.62 -15.89
CA ASN A 218 -14.96 -7.94 -16.10
C ASN A 218 -13.42 -7.89 -16.08
N ARG A 219 -12.82 -6.86 -16.69
CA ARG A 219 -11.35 -6.69 -16.69
C ARG A 219 -10.80 -6.36 -15.32
N SER A 220 -11.55 -5.63 -14.50
CA SER A 220 -11.17 -5.38 -13.10
C SER A 220 -11.13 -6.66 -12.26
N ILE A 221 -11.93 -7.68 -12.61
CA ILE A 221 -11.97 -8.98 -11.91
C ILE A 221 -10.92 -9.96 -12.48
N LEU A 222 -10.75 -9.97 -13.81
CA LEU A 222 -9.81 -10.83 -14.52
C LEU A 222 -9.04 -10.02 -15.58
N PRO A 223 -7.92 -9.37 -15.22
CA PRO A 223 -7.19 -8.50 -16.13
C PRO A 223 -6.55 -9.22 -17.33
N MET A 224 -6.51 -10.55 -17.32
CA MET A 224 -5.79 -11.37 -18.32
C MET A 224 -6.70 -12.16 -19.27
N VAL A 225 -8.02 -11.97 -19.21
CA VAL A 225 -8.95 -12.61 -20.15
C VAL A 225 -9.44 -11.55 -21.13
N GLU A 226 -8.76 -11.44 -22.27
CA GLU A 226 -9.36 -10.79 -23.43
C GLU A 226 -10.59 -11.61 -23.86
N PRO A 227 -11.76 -10.99 -24.09
CA PRO A 227 -12.85 -11.69 -24.73
C PRO A 227 -12.45 -12.09 -26.17
N PRO A 228 -12.91 -13.24 -26.66
CA PRO A 228 -12.64 -13.72 -28.02
C PRO A 228 -13.24 -12.84 -29.12
#